data_AF-A0A7Y0GSP0-F1
#
_entry.id   AF-A0A7Y0GSP0-F1
#
_cell.length_a   1.000
_cell.length_b   1.000
_cell.length_c   1.000
_cell.angle_alpha   90.00
_cell.angle_beta   90.00
_cell.angle_gamma   90.00
#
_symmetry.space_group_name_H-M   'P 1'
#
loop_
_entity.id
_entity.type
_entity.pdbx_description
1 polymer ?
#
loop_
_entity_poly.entity_id
_entity_poly.type
_entity_poly.pdbx_seq_one_letter_code
_entity_poly.pdbx_strand_id
1 'polypeptide(L)' 'MANPLASAGARALHSPSFPCTSQALSWIKRRARRVERFYQVSRREALACASMDFSSFNPTAK' A
#
# COMPACT_ATOMS: atom_id res chain seq x y z
N MET A 1 -44.14 22.34 3.12
CA MET A 1 -44.22 20.89 2.87
C MET A 1 -43.78 20.63 1.44
N ALA A 2 -42.68 19.88 1.27
CA ALA A 2 -42.30 19.04 0.11
C ALA A 2 -40.76 18.91 0.09
N ASN A 3 -40.26 17.84 0.68
CA ASN A 3 -38.95 17.29 0.33
C ASN A 3 -39.08 16.58 -1.02
N PRO A 4 -38.03 16.60 -1.84
CA PRO A 4 -37.68 15.39 -2.56
C PRO A 4 -36.21 15.03 -2.37
N LEU A 5 -36.03 13.76 -1.99
CA LEU A 5 -35.07 12.78 -2.53
C LEU A 5 -33.74 13.35 -3.05
N ALA A 6 -32.64 13.11 -2.34
CA ALA A 6 -31.87 11.87 -2.44
C ALA A 6 -30.70 12.00 -3.42
N SER A 7 -29.59 11.46 -2.92
CA SER A 7 -28.57 10.75 -3.68
C SER A 7 -27.39 11.54 -4.23
N ALA A 8 -26.25 10.93 -3.89
CA ALA A 8 -25.12 10.73 -4.78
C ALA A 8 -24.28 11.97 -5.09
N GLY A 9 -23.17 12.05 -4.36
CA GLY A 9 -22.06 12.84 -4.82
C GLY A 9 -20.92 12.93 -3.83
N ALA A 10 -20.58 11.82 -3.16
CA ALA A 10 -19.24 11.68 -2.62
C ALA A 10 -18.29 11.96 -3.79
N ARG A 11 -17.73 13.17 -3.81
CA ARG A 11 -16.68 13.57 -4.74
C ARG A 11 -15.52 12.67 -4.37
N ALA A 12 -15.49 11.50 -4.99
CA ALA A 12 -14.33 10.66 -5.14
C ALA A 12 -13.30 11.55 -5.85
N LEU A 13 -12.60 12.33 -5.04
CA LEU A 13 -11.29 12.82 -5.37
C LEU A 13 -10.56 11.59 -5.86
N HIS A 14 -10.23 11.62 -7.15
CA HIS A 14 -9.45 10.64 -7.86
C HIS A 14 -8.12 10.50 -7.11
N SER A 15 -8.12 9.72 -6.03
CA SER A 15 -6.91 9.15 -5.50
C SER A 15 -6.42 8.24 -6.61
N PRO A 16 -5.20 8.44 -7.14
CA PRO A 16 -4.69 7.55 -8.17
C PRO A 16 -4.65 6.17 -7.53
N SER A 17 -5.61 5.34 -7.93
CA SER A 17 -5.68 3.93 -7.58
C SER A 17 -4.52 3.26 -8.29
N PHE A 18 -3.29 3.52 -7.85
CA PHE A 18 -2.21 2.58 -8.05
C PHE A 18 -2.76 1.27 -7.50
N PRO A 19 -2.93 0.22 -8.32
CA PRO A 19 -3.21 -1.09 -7.77
C PRO A 19 -1.90 -1.46 -7.07
N CYS A 20 -1.74 -1.03 -5.83
CA CYS A 20 -0.84 -1.68 -4.91
C CYS A 20 -1.53 -3.03 -4.69
N THR A 21 -1.31 -3.95 -5.63
CA THR A 21 -1.96 -5.25 -5.69
C THR A 21 -1.82 -5.82 -4.29
N SER A 22 -2.90 -6.36 -3.73
CA SER A 22 -2.86 -6.97 -2.38
C SER A 22 -1.64 -7.91 -2.22
N GLN A 23 -1.20 -8.49 -3.33
CA GLN A 23 0.03 -9.24 -3.50
C GLN A 23 1.33 -8.46 -3.19
N ALA A 24 1.55 -7.26 -3.75
CA ALA A 24 2.73 -6.43 -3.47
C ALA A 24 2.85 -6.09 -1.97
N LEU A 25 1.76 -5.60 -1.37
CA LEU A 25 1.72 -5.28 0.06
C LEU A 25 1.92 -6.53 0.92
N SER A 26 1.37 -7.69 0.52
CA SER A 26 1.58 -8.95 1.24
C SER A 26 3.04 -9.40 1.20
N TRP A 27 3.71 -9.22 0.06
CA TRP A 27 5.13 -9.55 -0.10
C TRP A 27 6.00 -8.64 0.77
N ILE A 28 5.80 -7.32 0.68
CA ILE A 28 6.55 -6.32 1.44
C ILE A 28 6.38 -6.59 2.95
N LYS A 29 5.16 -6.84 3.43
CA LYS A 29 4.91 -7.16 4.85
C LYS A 29 5.59 -8.45 5.30
N ARG A 30 5.69 -9.47 4.45
CA ARG A 30 6.42 -10.71 4.77
C ARG A 30 7.92 -10.49 4.80
N ARG A 31 8.45 -9.76 3.83
CA ARG A 31 9.88 -9.42 3.74
C ARG A 31 10.32 -8.56 4.92
N ALA A 32 9.56 -7.52 5.25
CA ALA A 32 9.82 -6.64 6.39
C ALA A 32 9.91 -7.42 7.71
N ARG A 33 9.01 -8.39 7.97
CA ARG A 33 9.10 -9.23 9.18
C ARG A 33 10.39 -10.07 9.27
N ARG A 34 10.94 -10.48 8.12
CA ARG A 34 12.24 -11.19 8.10
C ARG A 34 13.39 -10.23 8.37
N VAL A 35 13.36 -9.04 7.76
CA VAL A 35 14.38 -7.99 7.93
C VAL A 35 14.41 -7.50 9.38
N GLU A 36 13.25 -7.20 9.96
CA GLU A 36 13.09 -6.78 11.36
C GLU A 36 13.75 -7.79 12.33
N ARG A 37 13.47 -9.09 12.16
CA ARG A 37 14.02 -10.14 13.04
C ARG A 37 15.51 -10.39 12.84
N PHE A 38 15.97 -10.35 11.60
CA PHE A 38 17.36 -10.68 11.27
C PHE A 38 18.31 -9.54 11.64
N TYR A 39 17.93 -8.31 11.33
CA TYR A 39 18.76 -7.12 11.55
C TYR A 39 18.41 -6.36 12.84
N GLN A 40 17.40 -6.81 13.60
CA GLN A 40 16.97 -6.15 14.85
C GLN A 40 16.63 -4.66 14.66
N VAL A 41 16.13 -4.30 13.47
CA VAL A 41 15.77 -2.91 13.11
C VAL A 41 14.32 -2.61 13.45
N SER A 42 13.97 -1.32 13.48
CA SER A 42 12.59 -0.92 13.66
C SER A 42 11.71 -1.43 12.51
N ARG A 43 10.44 -1.73 12.81
CA ARG A 43 9.46 -2.14 11.79
C ARG A 43 9.33 -1.13 10.66
N ARG A 44 9.48 0.16 10.95
CA ARG A 44 9.44 1.24 9.95
C ARG A 44 10.60 1.13 8.96
N GLU A 45 11.83 0.93 9.46
CA GLU A 45 13.01 0.73 8.61
C GLU A 45 12.92 -0.56 7.80
N ALA A 46 12.43 -1.65 8.41
CA ALA A 46 12.23 -2.91 7.73
C ALA A 46 11.22 -2.81 6.56
N LEU A 47 10.15 -2.01 6.73
CA LEU A 47 9.18 -1.74 5.66
C LEU A 47 9.78 -0.89 4.54
N ALA A 48 10.54 0.15 4.87
CA ALA A 48 11.24 0.96 3.87
C ALA A 48 12.20 0.11 3.05
N CYS A 49 13.03 -0.71 3.72
CA CYS A 49 13.94 -1.64 3.08
C CYS A 49 13.20 -2.65 2.18
N ALA A 50 12.13 -3.27 2.67
CA ALA A 50 11.32 -4.22 1.90
C ALA A 50 10.60 -3.58 0.70
N SER A 51 10.20 -2.32 0.79
CA SER A 51 9.58 -1.59 -0.32
C SER A 51 10.58 -1.27 -1.44
N MET A 52 11.82 -0.92 -1.07
CA MET A 52 12.91 -0.74 -2.03
C MET A 52 13.26 -2.07 -2.70
N ASP A 53 13.37 -3.16 -1.92
CA ASP A 53 13.58 -4.52 -2.44
C ASP A 53 12.51 -4.91 -3.48
N PHE A 54 11.23 -4.65 -3.19
CA PHE A 54 10.13 -4.98 -4.11
C PHE A 54 10.22 -4.19 -5.42
N SER A 55 10.57 -2.91 -5.34
CA SER A 55 10.71 -2.03 -6.51
C SER A 55 11.89 -2.46 -7.40
N SER A 56 12.98 -2.95 -6.80
CA SER A 56 14.12 -3.52 -7.53
C SER A 56 13.81 -4.88 -8.15
N PHE A 57 13.01 -5.71 -7.46
CA PHE A 57 12.63 -7.04 -7.93
C PHE A 57 11.56 -7.00 -9.03
N ASN A 58 10.64 -6.03 -8.99
CA ASN A 58 9.60 -5.82 -9.99
C ASN A 58 9.69 -4.40 -10.58
N PRO A 59 10.56 -4.17 -11.58
CA PRO A 59 10.69 -2.86 -12.21
C PRO A 59 9.42 -2.39 -12.93
N THR A 60 8.49 -3.31 -13.23
CA THR A 60 7.18 -3.04 -13.85
C THR A 60 6.11 -2.59 -12.85
N ALA A 61 6.39 -2.57 -11.55
CA ALA A 61 5.45 -2.15 -10.51
C ALA A 61 5.35 -0.62 -10.34
N LYS A 62 5.86 0.16 -11.31
CA LYS A 62 5.76 1.62 -11.35
C LYS A 62 4.46 2.09 -12.00
#